data_AF-A0A437SMB0-F1
#
_entry.id   AF-A0A437SMB0-F1
#
_cell.length_a   1.000
_cell.length_b   1.000
_cell.length_c   1.000
_cell.angle_alpha   90.00
_cell.angle_beta   90.00
_cell.angle_gamma   90.00
#
_symmetry.space_group_name_H-M   'P 1'
#
loop_
_entity.id
_entity.type
_entity.pdbx_description
1 polymer ?
#
loop_
_entity_poly.entity_id
_entity_poly.type
_entity_poly.pdbx_seq_one_letter_code
_entity_poly.pdbx_strand_id
1 'polypeptide(L)'
;MWNYTVWIIIIGVGVGGYFLEQFLRRKLNMVKRGFFGYKHVNSLHVKLEIGLFIIYFVSSMIYINSDENANIGCAFFIFFTTLWTLRAWMEWKFDRESKEYILSTIGLLAFVVIISLLLYFDPIAA
;
A
#
# COMPACT_ATOMS: atom_id res chain seq x y z
N MET A 1 -4.73 -7.05 -22.73
CA MET A 1 -3.27 -6.96 -23.01
C MET A 1 -2.81 -5.64 -22.42
N TRP A 2 -1.94 -5.66 -21.40
CA TRP A 2 -1.59 -4.44 -20.66
C TRP A 2 -0.91 -3.44 -21.60
N ASN A 3 -1.53 -2.26 -21.74
CA ASN A 3 -1.05 -1.22 -22.65
C ASN A 3 0.30 -0.67 -22.18
N TYR A 4 1.17 -0.24 -23.12
CA TYR A 4 2.47 0.36 -22.79
C TYR A 4 2.34 1.54 -21.81
N THR A 5 1.23 2.27 -21.88
CA THR A 5 0.86 3.34 -20.94
C THR A 5 0.88 2.86 -19.48
N VAL A 6 0.39 1.65 -19.21
CA VAL A 6 0.34 1.11 -17.86
C VAL A 6 1.75 0.84 -17.32
N TRP A 7 2.61 0.23 -18.14
CA TRP A 7 4.01 0.00 -17.76
C TRP A 7 4.76 1.31 -17.51
N ILE A 8 4.52 2.33 -18.34
CA ILE A 8 5.10 3.67 -18.16
C ILE A 8 4.67 4.29 -16.83
N ILE A 9 3.39 4.18 -16.46
CA ILE A 9 2.89 4.70 -15.17
C ILE A 9 3.57 3.97 -14.00
N ILE A 10 3.60 2.63 -14.03
CA ILE A 10 4.20 1.83 -12.94
C ILE A 10 5.68 2.17 -12.78
N ILE A 11 6.44 2.19 -13.88
CA ILE A 11 7.88 2.50 -13.85
C ILE A 11 8.10 3.95 -13.42
N GLY A 12 7.35 4.90 -13.97
CA GLY A 12 7.47 6.32 -13.67
C GLY A 12 7.22 6.63 -12.19
N VAL A 13 6.14 6.09 -11.62
CA VAL A 13 5.86 6.29 -10.19
C VAL A 13 6.83 5.51 -9.31
N GLY A 14 7.26 4.31 -9.71
CA GLY A 14 8.28 3.55 -8.98
C GLY A 14 9.62 4.28 -8.89
N VAL A 15 10.11 4.82 -10.00
CA VAL A 15 11.34 5.62 -10.04
C VAL A 15 11.17 6.92 -9.25
N GLY A 16 10.08 7.65 -9.46
CA GLY A 16 9.79 8.88 -8.73
C GLY A 16 9.67 8.66 -7.22
N GLY A 17 9.01 7.58 -6.79
CA GLY A 17 8.87 7.18 -5.41
C GLY A 17 10.21 6.86 -4.74
N TYR A 18 11.10 6.16 -5.45
CA TYR A 18 12.45 5.86 -4.96
C TYR A 18 13.26 7.14 -4.69
N PHE A 19 13.27 8.08 -5.65
CA PHE A 19 13.97 9.36 -5.46
C PHE A 19 13.33 10.21 -4.37
N LEU A 20 12.00 10.23 -4.28
CA LEU A 20 11.28 10.94 -3.22
C LEU A 20 11.61 10.38 -1.83
N GLU A 21 11.66 9.05 -1.69
CA GLU A 21 12.08 8.39 -0.44
C GLU A 21 13.51 8.82 -0.06
N GLN A 22 14.46 8.75 -0.99
CA GLN A 22 15.85 9.12 -0.73
C GLN A 22 15.98 10.60 -0.34
N PHE A 23 15.24 11.49 -1.00
CA PHE A 23 15.18 12.90 -0.68
C PHE A 23 14.60 13.17 0.71
N LEU A 24 13.46 12.55 1.04
CA LEU A 24 12.80 12.71 2.33
C LEU A 24 13.65 12.17 3.48
N ARG A 25 14.29 11.01 3.30
CA ARG A 25 15.19 10.44 4.33
C ARG A 25 16.36 11.39 4.64
N ARG A 26 16.96 12.00 3.61
CA ARG A 26 18.02 13.01 3.77
C ARG A 26 17.50 14.28 4.45
N LYS A 27 16.34 14.80 4.02
CA LYS A 27 15.76 16.03 4.56
C LYS A 27 15.30 15.89 6.01
N LEU A 28 14.80 14.72 6.39
CA LEU A 28 14.23 14.46 7.71
C LEU A 28 15.23 13.83 8.69
N ASN A 29 16.48 13.58 8.26
CA ASN A 29 17.53 12.88 8.99
C ASN A 29 17.06 11.51 9.52
N MET A 30 16.41 10.72 8.66
CA MET A 30 15.86 9.42 9.01
C MET A 30 16.83 8.29 8.69
N VAL A 31 17.01 7.37 9.64
CA VAL A 31 17.76 6.13 9.42
C VAL A 31 16.84 5.08 8.80
N LYS A 32 17.28 4.43 7.72
CA LYS A 32 16.51 3.36 7.07
C LYS A 32 16.31 2.18 8.01
N ARG A 33 15.06 1.83 8.31
CA ARG A 33 14.70 0.69 9.16
C ARG A 33 14.32 -0.53 8.32
N GLY A 34 15.06 -1.63 8.47
CA GLY A 34 14.72 -2.92 7.86
C GLY A 34 14.90 -3.02 6.33
N PHE A 35 14.53 -4.17 5.78
CA PHE A 35 14.52 -4.39 4.33
C PHE A 35 13.34 -3.63 3.71
N PHE A 36 13.59 -2.91 2.62
CA PHE A 36 12.57 -2.07 1.96
C PHE A 36 11.94 -0.96 2.85
N GLY A 37 12.57 -0.59 3.97
CA GLY A 37 12.04 0.43 4.88
C GLY A 37 10.95 -0.07 5.84
N TYR A 38 10.64 -1.37 5.85
CA TYR A 38 9.59 -1.92 6.70
C TYR A 38 10.12 -2.52 8.01
N LYS A 39 9.56 -2.09 9.14
CA LYS A 39 9.78 -2.69 10.46
C LYS A 39 8.54 -2.51 11.32
N HIS A 40 8.09 -3.59 11.96
CA HIS A 40 6.99 -3.50 12.93
C HIS A 40 7.39 -2.66 14.15
N VAL A 41 6.51 -1.75 14.56
CA VAL A 41 6.71 -0.87 15.73
C VAL A 41 6.51 -1.57 17.07
N ASN A 42 5.64 -2.59 17.13
CA ASN A 42 5.36 -3.36 18.34
C ASN A 42 4.71 -4.72 17.97
N SER A 43 4.64 -5.64 18.92
CA SER A 43 3.93 -6.92 18.81
C SER A 43 2.44 -6.75 18.47
N LEU A 44 1.80 -5.67 18.92
CA LEU A 44 0.41 -5.35 18.53
C LEU A 44 0.27 -5.08 17.03
N HIS A 45 1.26 -4.42 16.41
CA HIS A 45 1.25 -4.17 14.97
C HIS A 45 1.24 -5.49 14.19
N VAL A 46 2.10 -6.43 14.59
CA VAL A 46 2.17 -7.78 13.99
C VAL A 46 0.84 -8.51 14.13
N LYS A 47 0.25 -8.53 15.33
CA LYS A 47 -1.03 -9.20 15.59
C LYS A 47 -2.16 -8.60 14.75
N LEU A 48 -2.21 -7.27 14.60
CA LEU A 48 -3.23 -6.61 13.79
C LEU A 48 -3.05 -6.89 12.30
N GLU A 49 -1.83 -6.85 11.76
CA GLU A 49 -1.60 -7.18 10.34
C GLU A 49 -1.95 -8.64 10.04
N ILE A 50 -1.57 -9.58 10.91
CA ILE A 50 -1.93 -11.00 10.76
C ILE A 50 -3.44 -11.18 10.85
N GLY A 51 -4.09 -10.56 11.84
CA GLY A 51 -5.55 -10.63 11.98
C GLY A 51 -6.27 -10.08 10.75
N LEU A 52 -5.82 -8.94 10.23
CA LEU A 52 -6.36 -8.33 9.02
C LEU A 52 -6.18 -9.25 7.81
N PHE A 53 -5.01 -9.88 7.67
CA PHE A 53 -4.74 -10.85 6.60
C PHE A 53 -5.68 -12.06 6.66
N ILE A 54 -5.89 -12.65 7.85
CA ILE A 54 -6.78 -13.81 8.02
C ILE A 54 -8.23 -13.43 7.70
N ILE A 55 -8.73 -12.32 8.24
CA ILE A 55 -10.10 -11.84 7.98
C ILE A 55 -10.30 -11.65 6.49
N TYR A 56 -9.34 -10.98 5.84
CA TYR A 56 -9.43 -10.67 4.43
C TYR A 56 -9.31 -11.93 3.54
N PHE A 57 -8.47 -12.89 3.93
CA PHE A 57 -8.35 -14.17 3.22
C PHE A 57 -9.67 -14.95 3.26
N VAL A 58 -10.28 -15.07 4.44
CA VAL A 58 -11.58 -15.74 4.61
C VAL A 58 -12.69 -15.01 3.85
N SER A 59 -12.76 -13.68 3.95
CA SER A 59 -13.78 -12.90 3.24
C SER A 59 -13.62 -13.00 1.72
N SER A 60 -12.39 -13.05 1.22
CA SER A 60 -12.11 -13.20 -0.22
C SER A 60 -12.53 -14.58 -0.73
N MET A 61 -12.28 -15.65 0.03
CA MET A 61 -12.75 -16.99 -0.31
C MET A 61 -14.29 -17.04 -0.39
N ILE A 62 -14.98 -16.42 0.57
CA ILE A 62 -16.45 -16.35 0.53
C ILE A 62 -16.93 -15.54 -0.67
N TYR A 63 -16.32 -14.37 -0.92
CA TYR A 63 -16.70 -13.46 -1.99
C TYR A 63 -16.60 -14.11 -3.38
N ILE A 64 -15.49 -14.79 -3.66
CA ILE A 64 -15.25 -15.48 -4.95
C ILE A 64 -16.24 -16.62 -5.19
N ASN A 65 -16.66 -17.32 -4.12
CA ASN A 65 -17.61 -18.44 -4.25
C ASN A 65 -19.09 -18.00 -4.28
N SER A 66 -19.39 -16.76 -3.88
CA SER A 66 -20.77 -16.28 -3.75
C SER A 66 -21.26 -15.49 -4.96
N ASP A 67 -20.35 -14.91 -5.74
CA ASP A 67 -20.67 -14.04 -6.88
C ASP A 67 -19.85 -14.46 -8.10
N GLU A 68 -20.52 -14.85 -9.18
CA GLU A 68 -19.89 -15.28 -10.44
C GLU A 68 -19.12 -14.13 -11.12
N ASN A 69 -19.47 -12.87 -10.80
CA ASN A 69 -18.80 -11.68 -11.31
C ASN A 69 -17.91 -11.00 -10.25
N ALA A 70 -17.45 -11.76 -9.25
CA ALA A 70 -16.61 -11.23 -8.17
C ALA A 70 -15.37 -10.50 -8.69
N ASN A 71 -15.28 -9.19 -8.42
CA ASN A 71 -14.14 -8.38 -8.82
C ASN A 71 -13.03 -8.46 -7.76
N ILE A 72 -12.16 -9.46 -7.93
CA ILE A 72 -11.02 -9.72 -7.05
C ILE A 72 -10.07 -8.51 -6.97
N GLY A 73 -9.97 -7.70 -8.03
CA GLY A 73 -9.13 -6.50 -8.06
C GLY A 73 -9.58 -5.44 -7.06
N CYS A 74 -10.88 -5.16 -7.01
CA CYS A 74 -11.47 -4.24 -6.03
C CYS A 74 -11.26 -4.72 -4.60
N ALA A 75 -11.41 -6.02 -4.36
CA ALA A 75 -11.15 -6.60 -3.06
C ALA A 75 -9.69 -6.34 -2.66
N PHE A 76 -8.71 -6.69 -3.52
CA PHE A 76 -7.29 -6.48 -3.23
C PHE A 76 -6.97 -5.01 -2.97
N PHE A 77 -7.58 -4.10 -3.72
CA PHE A 77 -7.41 -2.67 -3.51
C PHE A 77 -7.84 -2.23 -2.11
N ILE A 78 -9.01 -2.70 -1.64
CA ILE A 78 -9.51 -2.42 -0.29
C ILE A 78 -8.54 -2.99 0.76
N PHE A 79 -8.05 -4.22 0.57
CA PHE A 79 -7.08 -4.83 1.47
C PHE A 79 -5.81 -4.02 1.61
N PHE A 80 -5.14 -3.73 0.48
CA PHE A 80 -3.86 -3.01 0.50
C PHE A 80 -4.02 -1.60 1.06
N THR A 81 -5.11 -0.91 0.72
CA THR A 81 -5.41 0.42 1.27
C THR A 81 -5.59 0.35 2.79
N THR A 82 -6.35 -0.63 3.30
CA THR A 82 -6.58 -0.81 4.74
C THR A 82 -5.28 -1.18 5.47
N LEU A 83 -4.50 -2.10 4.90
CA LEU A 83 -3.21 -2.52 5.45
C LEU A 83 -2.22 -1.36 5.56
N TRP A 84 -2.06 -0.57 4.50
CA TRP A 84 -1.17 0.59 4.49
C TRP A 84 -1.66 1.69 5.44
N THR A 85 -2.98 1.90 5.55
CA THR A 85 -3.56 2.84 6.52
C THR A 85 -3.26 2.41 7.95
N LEU A 86 -3.47 1.13 8.27
CA LEU A 86 -3.14 0.56 9.58
C LEU A 86 -1.66 0.77 9.91
N ARG A 87 -0.77 0.51 8.95
CA ARG A 87 0.68 0.68 9.11
C ARG A 87 1.05 2.13 9.40
N ALA A 88 0.58 3.07 8.57
CA ALA A 88 0.81 4.49 8.78
C ALA A 88 0.27 4.98 10.14
N TRP A 89 -0.91 4.49 10.56
CA TRP A 89 -1.49 4.82 11.86
C TRP A 89 -0.68 4.25 13.03
N MET A 90 -0.22 3.00 12.93
CA MET A 90 0.62 2.37 13.94
C MET A 90 1.95 3.10 14.10
N GLU A 91 2.60 3.45 12.98
CA GLU A 91 3.84 4.22 12.99
C GLU A 91 3.64 5.62 13.58
N TRP A 92 2.57 6.30 13.22
CA TRP A 92 2.27 7.64 13.75
C TRP A 92 1.98 7.62 15.24
N LYS A 93 1.23 6.62 15.72
CA LYS A 93 0.81 6.52 17.13
C LYS A 93 1.90 6.00 18.06
N PHE A 94 2.70 5.02 17.62
CA PHE A 94 3.65 4.32 18.48
C PHE A 94 5.13 4.65 18.23
N ASP A 95 5.49 5.24 17.08
CA ASP A 95 6.88 5.49 16.69
C ASP A 95 7.02 6.84 15.95
N ARG A 96 6.41 7.87 16.52
CA ARG A 96 6.35 9.21 15.89
C ARG A 96 7.72 9.85 15.66
N GLU A 97 8.68 9.55 16.53
CA GLU A 97 10.05 10.10 16.45
C GLU A 97 10.82 9.61 15.22
N SER A 98 10.53 8.40 14.74
CA SER A 98 11.19 7.86 13.55
C SER A 98 10.75 8.57 12.27
N LYS A 99 9.55 9.17 12.29
CA LYS A 99 8.89 9.82 11.15
C LYS A 99 8.61 8.88 9.97
N GLU A 100 8.76 7.56 10.14
CA GLU A 100 8.47 6.57 9.09
C GLU A 100 7.00 6.65 8.64
N TYR A 101 6.09 7.07 9.53
CA TYR A 101 4.69 7.32 9.19
C TYR A 101 4.52 8.30 8.01
N ILE A 102 5.46 9.23 7.81
CA ILE A 102 5.44 10.17 6.68
C ILE A 102 5.66 9.42 5.37
N LEU A 103 6.62 8.49 5.34
CA LEU A 103 6.91 7.66 4.17
C LEU A 103 5.75 6.69 3.90
N SER A 104 5.22 6.04 4.93
CA SER A 104 4.05 5.16 4.80
C SER A 104 2.81 5.91 4.29
N THR A 105 2.58 7.14 4.77
CA THR A 105 1.45 7.97 4.30
C THR A 105 1.65 8.43 2.86
N ILE A 106 2.85 8.86 2.48
CA ILE A 106 3.16 9.29 1.11
C ILE A 106 3.03 8.11 0.14
N GLY A 107 3.53 6.93 0.51
CA GLY A 107 3.38 5.77 -0.34
C GLY A 107 1.93 5.28 -0.43
N LEU A 108 1.10 5.43 0.63
CA LEU A 108 -0.35 5.19 0.55
C LEU A 108 -0.98 6.13 -0.47
N LEU A 109 -0.63 7.42 -0.43
CA LEU A 109 -1.10 8.39 -1.41
C LEU A 109 -0.64 8.03 -2.82
N ALA A 110 0.61 7.64 -3.00
CA ALA A 110 1.14 7.18 -4.28
C ALA A 110 0.39 5.94 -4.79
N PHE A 111 0.08 4.98 -3.92
CA PHE A 111 -0.70 3.79 -4.25
C PHE A 111 -2.10 4.17 -4.76
N VAL A 112 -2.81 5.05 -4.05
CA VAL A 112 -4.14 5.54 -4.46
C VAL A 112 -4.06 6.27 -5.81
N VAL A 113 -3.05 7.12 -6.01
CA VAL A 113 -2.84 7.83 -7.28
C VAL A 113 -2.57 6.86 -8.42
N ILE A 114 -1.69 5.87 -8.25
CA ILE A 114 -1.41 4.86 -9.27
C ILE A 114 -2.70 4.14 -9.64
N ILE A 115 -3.43 3.61 -8.67
CA ILE A 115 -4.67 2.87 -8.95
C ILE A 115 -5.70 3.76 -9.66
N SER A 116 -5.86 5.02 -9.23
CA SER A 116 -6.76 5.96 -9.89
C SER A 116 -6.37 6.22 -11.35
N LEU A 117 -5.07 6.36 -11.63
CA LEU A 117 -4.57 6.51 -13.00
C LEU A 117 -4.78 5.22 -13.82
N LEU A 118 -4.54 4.06 -13.22
CA LEU A 118 -4.78 2.77 -13.89
C LEU A 118 -6.25 2.63 -14.27
N LEU A 119 -7.17 2.92 -13.35
CA LEU A 119 -8.62 2.90 -13.61
C LEU A 119 -9.06 3.94 -14.66
N TYR A 120 -8.37 5.08 -14.75
CA TYR A 120 -8.67 6.09 -15.75
C TYR A 120 -8.27 5.66 -17.18
N PHE A 121 -7.10 5.04 -17.33
CA PHE A 121 -6.58 4.63 -18.65
C PHE A 121 -7.05 3.24 -19.09
N ASP A 122 -7.34 2.35 -18.14
CA ASP A 122 -7.85 1.01 -18.35
C ASP A 122 -8.94 0.75 -17.28
N PRO A 123 -10.16 1.30 -17.47
CA PRO A 123 -11.24 1.09 -16.54
C PRO A 123 -11.48 -0.42 -16.43
N ILE A 124 -11.45 -0.95 -15.20
CA ILE A 124 -11.85 -2.33 -14.94
C ILE A 124 -13.24 -2.47 -15.55
N ALA A 125 -13.34 -3.24 -16.63
CA ALA A 125 -14.49 -3.28 -17.52
C ALA A 125 -15.80 -3.27 -16.72
N ALA A 126 -16.65 -2.29 -17.05
CA ALA A 126 -18.05 -2.27 -16.64
C ALA A 126 -18.83 -3.37 -17.38
#